data_AF-A0A2G9Z701-F1
#
_entry.id   AF-A0A2G9Z701-F1
#
_cell.length_a   1.000
_cell.length_b   1.000
_cell.length_c   1.000
_cell.angle_alpha   90.00
_cell.angle_beta   90.00
_cell.angle_gamma   90.00
#
_symmetry.space_group_name_H-M   'P 1'
#
loop_
_entity.id
_entity.type
_entity.pdbx_description
1 polymer ?
#
loop_
_entity_poly.entity_id
_entity_poly.type
_entity_poly.pdbx_seq_one_letter_code
_entity_poly.pdbx_strand_id
1 'polypeptide(L)'
;MLAKKYRLSANKDIQYVLKRGEIYFSPFFNIKILKNNLKNSRFCIVISTNISKKAVIRNRAKRQIRAIISKNITKISQNYDFIILTKPAVTVTAFKDLEKTFEFLLRKAGIWQ
;
A
#
# COMPACT_ATOMS: atom_id res chain seq x y z
N MET A 1 12.59 3.51 7.74
CA MET A 1 12.09 4.07 6.44
C MET A 1 12.15 2.98 5.37
N LEU A 2 11.19 2.91 4.44
CA LEU A 2 11.18 1.90 3.37
C LEU A 2 12.32 2.16 2.35
N ALA A 3 13.17 1.16 2.10
CA ALA A 3 14.30 1.27 1.16
C ALA A 3 13.85 1.54 -0.29
N LYS A 4 14.71 2.16 -1.11
CA LYS A 4 14.38 2.56 -2.50
C LYS A 4 13.97 1.37 -3.37
N LYS A 5 14.59 0.19 -3.16
CA LYS A 5 14.28 -1.05 -3.87
C LYS A 5 12.83 -1.54 -3.72
N TYR A 6 12.15 -1.14 -2.65
CA TYR A 6 10.74 -1.49 -2.40
C TYR A 6 9.77 -0.38 -2.81
N ARG A 7 10.23 0.67 -3.49
CA ARG A 7 9.37 1.80 -3.90
C ARG A 7 9.03 1.69 -5.38
N LEU A 8 7.74 1.75 -5.68
CA LEU A 8 7.24 1.87 -7.05
C LEU A 8 7.07 3.36 -7.37
N SER A 9 7.99 3.93 -8.16
CA SER A 9 8.00 5.36 -8.50
C SER A 9 7.86 5.67 -9.99
N ALA A 10 8.08 4.69 -10.87
CA ALA A 10 7.99 4.91 -12.31
C ALA A 10 6.53 5.10 -12.72
N ASN A 11 6.21 6.21 -13.38
CA ASN A 11 4.84 6.52 -13.82
C ASN A 11 4.26 5.43 -14.74
N LYS A 12 5.10 4.87 -15.63
CA LYS A 12 4.69 3.80 -16.55
C LYS A 12 4.22 2.55 -15.78
N ASP A 13 4.99 2.14 -14.77
CA ASP A 13 4.66 0.98 -13.93
C ASP A 13 3.43 1.26 -13.07
N ILE A 14 3.32 2.47 -12.49
CA ILE A 14 2.14 2.86 -11.69
C ILE A 14 0.88 2.78 -12.56
N GLN A 15 0.89 3.34 -13.76
CA GLN A 15 -0.23 3.29 -14.69
C GLN A 15 -0.55 1.84 -15.11
N TYR A 16 0.48 1.03 -15.31
CA TYR A 16 0.31 -0.38 -15.65
C TYR A 16 -0.42 -1.17 -14.56
N VAL A 17 -0.01 -1.01 -13.31
CA VAL A 17 -0.65 -1.64 -12.15
C VAL A 17 -2.05 -1.09 -11.92
N LEU A 18 -2.28 0.22 -12.11
CA LEU A 18 -3.62 0.80 -12.04
C LEU A 18 -4.57 0.18 -13.08
N LYS A 19 -4.11 -0.10 -14.29
CA LYS A 19 -4.92 -0.68 -15.36
C LYS A 19 -5.16 -2.19 -15.20
N ARG A 20 -4.11 -2.96 -14.91
CA ARG A 20 -4.15 -4.44 -14.95
C ARG A 20 -4.17 -5.13 -13.59
N GLY A 21 -3.86 -4.41 -12.51
CA GLY A 21 -3.80 -5.00 -11.17
C GLY A 21 -5.18 -5.34 -10.61
N GLU A 22 -5.26 -6.47 -9.93
CA GLU A 22 -6.43 -6.87 -9.13
C GLU A 22 -6.62 -5.92 -7.97
N ILE A 23 -7.87 -5.61 -7.62
CA ILE A 23 -8.20 -4.66 -6.58
C ILE A 23 -8.83 -5.34 -5.37
N TYR A 24 -8.30 -5.02 -4.19
CA TYR A 24 -8.77 -5.48 -2.90
C TYR A 24 -9.27 -4.29 -2.11
N PHE A 25 -10.54 -4.31 -1.74
CA PHE A 25 -11.21 -3.19 -1.10
C PHE A 25 -11.18 -3.30 0.42
N SER A 26 -11.00 -2.16 1.09
CA SER A 26 -11.31 -2.03 2.52
C SER A 26 -11.90 -0.66 2.84
N PRO A 27 -12.48 -0.47 4.04
CA PRO A 27 -12.98 0.83 4.48
C PRO A 27 -11.89 1.90 4.56
N PHE A 28 -10.64 1.51 4.83
CA PHE A 28 -9.53 2.43 5.05
C PHE A 28 -8.71 2.68 3.77
N PHE A 29 -8.40 1.64 3.00
CA PHE A 29 -7.61 1.77 1.77
C PHE A 29 -7.90 0.63 0.82
N ASN A 30 -7.77 0.89 -0.48
CA ASN A 30 -7.80 -0.16 -1.48
C ASN A 30 -6.36 -0.52 -1.84
N ILE A 31 -6.08 -1.81 -2.06
CA ILE A 31 -4.79 -2.27 -2.56
C ILE A 31 -5.01 -2.80 -3.98
N LYS A 32 -4.29 -2.24 -4.94
CA LYS A 32 -4.11 -2.84 -6.26
C LYS A 32 -2.83 -3.65 -6.28
N ILE A 33 -2.91 -4.87 -6.79
CA ILE A 33 -1.82 -5.85 -6.77
C ILE A 33 -1.62 -6.38 -8.18
N LEU A 34 -0.37 -6.41 -8.63
CA LEU A 34 0.00 -7.00 -9.89
C LEU A 34 1.32 -7.75 -9.73
N LYS A 35 1.42 -8.96 -10.29
CA LYS A 35 2.67 -9.69 -10.31
C LYS A 35 3.70 -8.94 -11.16
N ASN A 36 4.91 -8.80 -10.65
CA ASN A 36 6.05 -8.24 -11.37
C ASN A 36 7.09 -9.36 -11.63
N ASN A 37 8.06 -9.09 -12.50
CA ASN A 37 9.14 -10.03 -12.82
C ASN A 37 10.45 -9.70 -12.08
N LEU A 38 10.36 -9.00 -10.95
CA LEU A 38 11.50 -8.58 -10.14
C LEU A 38 11.58 -9.44 -8.88
N LYS A 39 12.77 -9.63 -8.31
CA LYS A 39 12.98 -10.36 -7.05
C LYS A 39 12.38 -9.69 -5.80
N ASN A 40 11.80 -8.50 -5.95
CA ASN A 40 11.36 -7.66 -4.85
C ASN A 40 9.96 -7.12 -5.10
N SER A 41 9.19 -7.04 -4.03
CA SER A 41 7.89 -6.38 -4.05
C SER A 41 8.04 -4.86 -3.93
N ARG A 42 7.33 -4.11 -4.78
CA ARG A 42 7.42 -2.64 -4.83
C ARG A 42 6.09 -2.02 -4.45
N PHE A 43 6.13 -0.91 -3.72
CA PHE A 43 4.94 -0.26 -3.17
C PHE A 43 4.86 1.21 -3.60
N CYS A 44 3.70 1.61 -4.08
CA CYS A 44 3.29 3.01 -4.24
C CYS A 44 2.15 3.31 -3.27
N ILE A 45 2.22 4.46 -2.59
CA ILE A 45 1.17 4.91 -1.69
C ILE A 45 0.63 6.22 -2.25
N VAL A 46 -0.63 6.17 -2.67
CA VAL A 46 -1.35 7.29 -3.27
C VAL A 46 -2.27 7.87 -2.20
N ILE A 47 -2.05 9.14 -1.89
CA ILE A 47 -2.83 9.90 -0.90
C ILE A 47 -3.49 11.07 -1.61
N SER A 48 -4.80 10.99 -1.77
CA SER A 48 -5.59 12.06 -2.37
C SER A 48 -5.64 13.29 -1.45
N THR A 49 -5.75 14.47 -2.05
CA THR A 49 -6.10 15.73 -1.35
C THR A 49 -7.45 15.64 -0.65
N ASN A 50 -8.37 14.79 -1.13
CA ASN A 50 -9.72 14.61 -0.56
C ASN A 50 -9.70 14.01 0.85
N ILE A 51 -8.58 13.44 1.29
CA ILE A 51 -8.43 12.86 2.63
C ILE A 51 -8.30 13.93 3.69
N SER A 52 -7.55 15.00 3.39
CA SER A 52 -7.41 16.17 4.25
C SER A 52 -6.70 17.29 3.49
N LYS A 53 -7.18 18.52 3.65
CA LYS A 53 -6.48 19.73 3.17
C LYS A 53 -5.12 19.91 3.89
N LYS A 54 -4.99 19.41 5.13
CA LYS A 54 -3.77 19.55 5.92
C LYS A 54 -2.71 18.54 5.46
N ALA A 55 -1.58 19.04 4.93
CA ALA A 55 -0.47 18.20 4.48
C ALA A 55 0.11 17.31 5.59
N VAL A 56 0.14 17.79 6.83
CA VAL A 56 0.64 17.04 8.00
C VAL A 56 -0.16 15.76 8.23
N ILE A 57 -1.50 15.82 8.09
CA ILE A 57 -2.39 14.66 8.28
C ILE A 57 -2.14 13.64 7.17
N ARG A 58 -2.07 14.08 5.91
CA ARG A 58 -1.74 13.22 4.75
C ARG A 58 -0.37 12.54 4.93
N ASN A 59 0.64 13.29 5.35
CA ASN A 59 1.98 12.75 5.59
C ASN A 59 2.02 11.77 6.76
N ARG A 60 1.24 12.01 7.82
CA ARG A 60 1.08 11.05 8.93
C ARG A 60 0.52 9.73 8.43
N ALA A 61 -0.58 9.74 7.68
CA ALA A 61 -1.16 8.53 7.08
C ALA A 61 -0.15 7.80 6.18
N LYS A 62 0.59 8.54 5.33
CA LYS A 62 1.67 7.98 4.50
C LYS A 62 2.73 7.27 5.34
N ARG A 63 3.16 7.90 6.45
CA ARG A 63 4.18 7.36 7.34
C ARG A 63 3.70 6.11 8.06
N GLN A 64 2.44 6.09 8.52
CA GLN A 64 1.84 4.92 9.16
C GLN A 64 1.80 3.72 8.20
N ILE A 65 1.29 3.90 6.98
CA ILE A 65 1.24 2.83 5.98
C ILE A 65 2.66 2.35 5.62
N ARG A 66 3.62 3.27 5.46
CA ARG A 66 5.03 2.89 5.23
C ARG A 66 5.62 2.08 6.38
N ALA A 67 5.27 2.40 7.62
CA ALA A 67 5.74 1.66 8.78
C ALA A 67 5.16 0.24 8.80
N ILE A 68 3.87 0.07 8.48
CA ILE A 68 3.22 -1.25 8.37
C ILE A 68 3.90 -2.11 7.30
N ILE A 69 4.11 -1.55 6.10
CA ILE A 69 4.80 -2.27 5.01
C ILE A 69 6.22 -2.65 5.43
N SER A 70 6.97 -1.70 6.02
CA SER A 70 8.36 -1.93 6.42
C SER A 70 8.49 -2.99 7.50
N LYS A 71 7.53 -3.06 8.43
CA LYS A 71 7.49 -4.06 9.51
C LYS A 71 7.20 -5.47 8.98
N ASN A 72 6.37 -5.57 7.94
CA ASN A 72 5.89 -6.85 7.41
C ASN A 72 6.53 -7.27 6.09
N ILE A 73 7.58 -6.57 5.63
CA ILE A 73 8.19 -6.80 4.31
C ILE A 73 8.68 -8.23 4.09
N THR A 74 9.09 -8.92 5.16
CA THR A 74 9.56 -10.31 5.12
C THR A 74 8.44 -11.33 5.02
N LYS A 75 7.21 -10.95 5.37
CA LYS A 75 6.00 -11.78 5.31
C LYS A 75 5.21 -11.59 4.02
N ILE A 76 5.60 -10.62 3.19
CA ILE A 76 4.91 -10.34 1.93
C ILE A 76 5.61 -11.12 0.83
N SER A 77 4.86 -11.89 0.04
CA SER A 77 5.38 -12.58 -1.13
C SER A 77 6.15 -11.61 -2.03
N GLN A 78 7.31 -12.06 -2.49
CA GLN A 78 8.13 -11.31 -3.43
C GLN A 78 7.49 -11.29 -4.81
N ASN A 79 8.01 -10.41 -5.67
CA ASN A 79 7.62 -10.32 -7.08
C ASN A 79 6.23 -9.72 -7.34
N TYR A 80 5.81 -8.74 -6.52
CA TYR A 80 4.54 -8.03 -6.71
C TYR A 80 4.70 -6.51 -6.65
N ASP A 81 3.95 -5.82 -7.49
CA ASP A 81 3.74 -4.39 -7.41
C ASP A 81 2.42 -4.07 -6.72
N PHE A 82 2.48 -3.15 -5.77
CA PHE A 82 1.37 -2.74 -4.93
C PHE A 82 1.10 -1.25 -5.11
N ILE A 83 -0.17 -0.90 -5.29
CA ILE A 83 -0.66 0.47 -5.20
C ILE A 83 -1.69 0.56 -4.08
N ILE A 84 -1.38 1.34 -3.05
CA ILE A 84 -2.26 1.59 -1.92
C ILE A 84 -2.96 2.92 -2.15
N LEU A 85 -4.27 2.85 -2.41
CA LEU A 85 -5.16 3.99 -2.57
C LEU A 85 -5.84 4.26 -1.23
N THR A 86 -5.39 5.30 -0.52
CA THR A 86 -5.93 5.62 0.82
C THR A 86 -7.28 6.32 0.74
N LYS A 87 -8.17 6.04 1.69
CA LYS A 87 -9.47 6.72 1.88
C LYS A 87 -9.43 7.68 3.09
N PRO A 88 -10.39 8.61 3.22
CA PRO A 88 -10.44 9.56 4.33
C PRO A 88 -10.41 8.91 5.73
N ALA A 89 -11.03 7.73 5.86
CA ALA A 89 -11.14 6.99 7.12
C ALA A 89 -9.77 6.65 7.77
N VAL A 90 -8.68 6.56 6.99
CA VAL A 90 -7.33 6.29 7.52
C VAL A 90 -6.88 7.33 8.55
N THR A 91 -7.39 8.55 8.47
CA THR A 91 -6.94 9.66 9.34
C THR A 91 -7.40 9.52 10.79
N VAL A 92 -8.52 8.84 11.03
CA VAL A 92 -9.14 8.66 12.35
C VAL A 92 -8.88 7.26 12.90
N THR A 93 -8.46 6.32 12.05
CA THR A 93 -8.29 4.91 12.42
C THR A 93 -6.99 4.69 13.20
N ALA A 94 -7.03 3.80 14.21
CA ALA A 94 -5.86 3.43 14.97
C ALA A 94 -4.85 2.65 14.11
N PHE A 95 -3.56 2.80 14.43
CA PHE A 95 -2.47 2.13 13.70
C PHE A 95 -2.63 0.60 13.67
N LYS A 96 -3.06 0.01 14.78
CA LYS A 96 -3.27 -1.44 14.90
C LYS A 96 -4.34 -1.96 13.95
N ASP A 97 -5.42 -1.20 13.75
CA ASP A 97 -6.51 -1.61 12.87
C ASP A 97 -6.14 -1.48 11.39
N LEU A 98 -5.33 -0.47 11.06
CA LEU A 98 -4.72 -0.35 9.73
C LEU A 98 -3.80 -1.53 9.44
N GLU A 99 -2.98 -1.95 10.42
CA GLU A 99 -2.10 -3.10 10.29
C GLU A 99 -2.89 -4.41 10.09
N LYS A 100 -3.90 -4.66 10.93
CA LYS A 100 -4.79 -5.82 10.79
C LYS A 100 -5.50 -5.86 9.44
N THR A 101 -6.00 -4.71 8.98
CA THR A 101 -6.67 -4.62 7.67
C THR A 101 -5.68 -4.91 6.54
N PHE A 102 -4.46 -4.39 6.63
CA PHE A 102 -3.42 -4.62 5.63
C PHE A 102 -3.08 -6.11 5.53
N GLU A 103 -2.87 -6.78 6.66
CA GLU A 103 -2.64 -8.22 6.74
C GLU A 103 -3.82 -9.00 6.16
N PHE A 104 -5.06 -8.66 6.55
CA PHE A 104 -6.27 -9.32 6.05
C PHE A 104 -6.38 -9.27 4.52
N LEU A 105 -6.12 -8.11 3.90
CA LEU A 105 -6.16 -7.97 2.45
C LEU A 105 -5.06 -8.80 1.76
N LEU A 106 -3.85 -8.84 2.32
CA LEU A 106 -2.74 -9.62 1.77
C LEU A 106 -2.98 -11.13 1.88
N ARG A 107 -3.56 -11.58 3.00
CA ARG A 107 -3.99 -12.99 3.17
C ARG A 107 -5.07 -13.35 2.15
N LYS A 108 -6.06 -12.47 1.97
CA LYS A 108 -7.11 -12.66 0.96
C LYS A 108 -6.56 -12.74 -0.47
N ALA A 109 -5.49 -12.00 -0.75
CA ALA A 109 -4.80 -12.02 -2.03
C ALA A 109 -3.82 -13.22 -2.19
N GLY A 110 -3.66 -14.08 -1.17
CA GLY A 110 -2.79 -15.26 -1.24
C GLY A 110 -1.29 -14.94 -1.28
N ILE A 111 -0.90 -13.76 -0.80
CA ILE A 111 0.47 -13.22 -0.89
C ILE A 111 1.06 -12.88 0.48
N TRP A 112 0.48 -13.44 1.53
CA TRP A 112 0.98 -13.40 2.88
C TRP A 112 1.64 -14.75 3.21
N GLN A 113 2.89 -14.70 3.70
CA GLN A 113 3.71 -15.84 4.12
C GLN A 113 3.74 -15.98 5.64
#